data_AF-A0A482VIV3-F1
#
_entry.id   AF-A0A482VIV3-F1
#
_cell.length_a   1.000
_cell.length_b   1.000
_cell.length_c   1.000
_cell.angle_alpha   90.00
_cell.angle_beta   90.00
_cell.angle_gamma   90.00
#
_symmetry.space_group_name_H-M   'P 1'
#
loop_
_entity.id
_entity.type
_entity.pdbx_description
1 polymer ?
#
loop_
_entity_poly.entity_id
_entity_poly.type
_entity_poly.pdbx_seq_one_letter_code
_entity_poly.pdbx_strand_id
1 'polypeptide(L)'
;MEVQCAKIVFGHLCEIGMVLYERIIKRLIDFIDFDCATAVLAVECFLVILHIISNHHKSNFKSFLSKVGGRDDEEELVFHLTDFMETYQKLFEIDENEVSEDPEIKKLSLVVINTINFLWQQIPATNNTLALQMMEWLKNVAINKNISSKQTATGFVNLLFDCHIKFKVSLTFFEQVAVRLGDVTGVINEEEHNVEEFKIITELTVNNVFVSLCNSLKAVLEDIDWIIARLKSEYSMIIYPGETDIERKREYLKSKERGVCCQLCFIVTILTNLSNCTVPPGNLSEAVLKNLILLYNTLSSLTKYFVLRSSKINPVFQGARFERLVKLAGKQLAPVVYKLIMYIEESQKQEPETTQKKKRNVDSSTLKSKVLKETRLIPKVVYEIEQFSKYVIQLSNKTKIDLSKFVGQGTVRDFRILHLKEVLEQAKDGAAPVTQATQESDSTLIDNNENETSGEESSPPPTKKTKS
;
A
#
# COMPACT_ATOMS: atom_id res chain seq x y z
N MET A 1 -4.58 -45.50 -17.41
CA MET A 1 -4.18 -44.82 -18.67
C MET A 1 -3.69 -43.40 -18.39
N GLU A 2 -4.47 -42.56 -17.70
CA GLU A 2 -4.07 -41.19 -17.32
C GLU A 2 -2.77 -41.11 -16.50
N VAL A 3 -2.59 -41.95 -15.48
CA VAL A 3 -1.36 -41.98 -14.66
C VAL A 3 -0.11 -42.33 -15.47
N GLN A 4 -0.25 -43.16 -16.50
CA GLN A 4 0.86 -43.57 -17.36
C GLN A 4 1.21 -42.49 -18.37
N CYS A 5 0.19 -41.82 -18.93
CA CYS A 5 0.38 -40.65 -19.78
C CYS A 5 1.06 -39.50 -19.00
N ALA A 6 0.64 -39.24 -17.75
CA ALA A 6 1.25 -38.23 -16.89
C ALA A 6 2.74 -38.52 -16.59
N LYS A 7 3.13 -39.78 -16.41
CA LYS A 7 4.53 -40.16 -16.23
C LYS A 7 5.37 -39.95 -17.50
N ILE A 8 4.81 -40.26 -18.67
CA ILE A 8 5.48 -40.06 -19.97
C ILE A 8 5.69 -38.56 -20.23
N VAL A 9 4.63 -37.76 -20.03
CA VAL A 9 4.70 -36.29 -20.16
C VAL A 9 5.76 -35.72 -19.22
N PHE A 10 5.79 -36.15 -17.96
CA PHE A 10 6.83 -35.73 -17.01
C PHE A 10 8.24 -36.09 -17.49
N GLY A 11 8.43 -37.28 -18.05
CA GLY A 11 9.71 -37.70 -18.64
C GLY A 11 10.17 -36.78 -19.75
N HIS A 12 9.30 -36.49 -20.73
CA HIS A 12 9.61 -35.56 -21.82
C HIS A 12 9.87 -34.14 -21.33
N LEU A 13 9.11 -33.65 -20.34
CA LEU A 13 9.36 -32.34 -19.74
C LEU A 13 10.74 -32.26 -19.06
N CYS A 14 11.19 -33.35 -18.41
CA CYS A 14 12.55 -33.42 -17.85
C CYS A 14 13.61 -33.36 -18.97
N GLU A 15 13.46 -34.14 -20.03
CA GLU A 15 14.40 -34.17 -21.16
C GLU A 15 14.50 -32.79 -21.85
N ILE A 16 13.36 -32.17 -22.14
CA ILE A 16 13.31 -30.82 -22.72
C ILE A 16 13.93 -29.81 -21.75
N GLY A 17 13.53 -29.85 -20.48
CA GLY A 17 14.06 -28.96 -19.44
C GLY A 17 15.58 -29.07 -19.29
N MET A 18 16.13 -30.28 -19.32
CA MET A 18 17.58 -30.53 -19.29
C MET A 18 18.29 -29.90 -20.49
N VAL A 19 17.77 -30.09 -21.70
CA VAL A 19 18.37 -29.52 -22.91
C VAL A 19 18.33 -28.00 -22.86
N LEU A 20 17.18 -27.40 -22.54
CA LEU A 20 17.04 -25.95 -22.44
C LEU A 20 17.98 -25.37 -21.37
N TYR A 21 18.05 -25.98 -20.19
CA TYR A 21 18.84 -25.45 -19.08
C TYR A 21 20.35 -25.61 -19.31
N GLU A 22 20.82 -26.82 -19.63
CA GLU A 22 22.25 -27.12 -19.76
C GLU A 22 22.86 -26.54 -21.05
N ARG A 23 22.12 -26.56 -22.17
CA ARG A 23 22.68 -26.17 -23.47
C ARG A 23 22.43 -24.72 -23.82
N ILE A 24 21.35 -24.12 -23.32
CA ILE A 24 20.97 -22.75 -23.67
C ILE A 24 21.10 -21.83 -22.46
N ILE A 25 20.36 -22.04 -21.37
CA ILE A 25 20.29 -21.08 -20.25
C ILE A 25 21.65 -20.89 -19.56
N LYS A 26 22.40 -21.97 -19.28
CA LYS A 26 23.75 -21.86 -18.69
C LYS A 26 24.78 -21.20 -19.62
N ARG A 27 24.52 -21.16 -20.92
CA ARG A 27 25.40 -20.63 -21.97
C ARG A 27 24.71 -19.55 -22.78
N LEU A 28 23.84 -18.77 -22.13
CA LEU A 28 22.90 -17.91 -22.84
C LEU A 28 23.62 -16.87 -23.70
N ILE A 29 24.72 -16.31 -23.19
CA ILE A 29 25.53 -15.30 -23.90
C ILE A 29 26.04 -15.88 -25.24
N ASP A 30 26.67 -17.06 -25.22
CA ASP A 30 27.13 -17.75 -26.44
C ASP A 30 25.98 -18.00 -27.44
N PHE A 31 24.77 -18.24 -26.94
CA PHE A 31 23.60 -18.56 -27.77
C PHE A 31 22.93 -17.31 -28.34
N ILE A 32 22.97 -16.19 -27.62
CA ILE A 32 22.47 -14.89 -28.08
C ILE A 32 23.25 -14.43 -29.31
N ASP A 33 24.56 -14.67 -29.35
CA ASP A 33 25.41 -14.39 -30.53
C ASP A 33 24.99 -15.17 -31.78
N PHE A 34 24.41 -16.37 -31.59
CA PHE A 34 23.92 -17.20 -32.68
C PHE A 34 22.50 -16.83 -33.11
N ASP A 35 21.56 -16.78 -32.16
CA ASP A 35 20.16 -16.43 -32.39
C ASP A 35 19.50 -15.88 -31.11
N CYS A 36 19.35 -14.55 -31.06
CA CYS A 36 18.74 -13.83 -29.95
C CYS A 36 17.30 -14.31 -29.66
N ALA A 37 16.49 -14.50 -30.70
CA ALA A 37 15.08 -14.84 -30.54
C ALA A 37 14.90 -16.23 -29.93
N THR A 38 15.65 -17.23 -30.42
CA THR A 38 15.62 -18.58 -29.86
C THR A 38 16.17 -18.63 -28.44
N ALA A 39 17.20 -17.85 -28.13
CA ALA A 39 17.73 -17.76 -26.77
C ALA A 39 16.67 -17.27 -25.78
N VAL A 40 15.95 -16.20 -26.09
CA VAL A 40 14.87 -15.65 -25.23
C VAL A 40 13.71 -16.63 -25.11
N LEU A 41 13.28 -17.24 -26.22
CA LEU A 41 12.20 -18.24 -26.23
C LEU A 41 12.57 -19.49 -25.42
N ALA A 42 13.84 -19.88 -25.37
CA ALA A 42 14.29 -21.01 -24.56
C ALA A 42 14.12 -20.72 -23.06
N VAL A 43 14.45 -19.51 -22.61
CA VAL A 43 14.25 -19.08 -21.21
C VAL A 43 12.75 -19.05 -20.88
N GLU A 44 11.92 -18.55 -21.80
CA GLU A 44 10.46 -18.49 -21.64
C GLU A 44 9.83 -19.89 -21.60
N CYS A 45 10.24 -20.77 -22.50
CA CYS A 45 9.80 -22.16 -22.53
C CYS A 45 10.16 -22.88 -21.22
N PHE A 46 11.35 -22.64 -20.67
CA PHE A 46 11.73 -23.21 -19.39
C PHE A 46 10.83 -22.74 -18.24
N LEU A 47 10.46 -21.44 -18.22
CA LEU A 47 9.49 -20.93 -17.26
C LEU A 47 8.12 -21.60 -17.40
N VAL A 48 7.65 -21.83 -18.62
CA VAL A 48 6.40 -22.57 -18.89
C VAL A 48 6.50 -24.00 -18.34
N ILE A 49 7.61 -24.70 -18.57
CA ILE A 49 7.84 -26.04 -18.03
C ILE A 49 7.77 -26.01 -16.50
N LEU A 50 8.43 -25.05 -15.85
CA LEU A 50 8.39 -24.89 -14.39
C LEU A 50 6.95 -24.74 -13.87
N HIS A 51 6.13 -23.92 -14.52
CA HIS A 51 4.72 -23.77 -14.18
C HIS A 51 3.93 -25.08 -14.36
N ILE A 52 4.15 -25.80 -15.47
CA ILE A 52 3.48 -27.09 -15.72
C ILE A 52 3.85 -28.11 -14.64
N ILE A 53 5.13 -28.21 -14.28
CA ILE A 53 5.58 -29.15 -13.24
C ILE A 53 4.98 -28.78 -11.88
N SER A 54 4.97 -27.51 -11.49
CA SER A 54 4.43 -27.10 -10.19
C SER A 54 2.91 -27.29 -10.08
N ASN A 55 2.17 -27.08 -11.17
CA ASN A 55 0.71 -27.21 -11.17
C ASN A 55 0.22 -28.66 -11.36
N HIS A 56 0.86 -29.44 -12.24
CA HIS A 56 0.39 -30.79 -12.61
C HIS A 56 1.22 -31.92 -11.99
N HIS A 57 2.45 -31.63 -11.54
CA HIS A 57 3.39 -32.63 -11.02
C HIS A 57 4.05 -32.17 -9.71
N LYS A 58 3.30 -31.47 -8.84
CA LYS A 58 3.81 -30.82 -7.63
C LYS A 58 4.69 -31.72 -6.74
N SER A 59 4.31 -32.99 -6.56
CA SER A 59 5.10 -33.95 -5.77
C SER A 59 6.46 -34.29 -6.36
N ASN A 60 6.63 -34.09 -7.68
CA ASN A 60 7.84 -34.42 -8.42
C ASN A 60 8.67 -33.17 -8.77
N PHE A 61 8.31 -31.98 -8.26
CA PHE A 61 9.01 -30.74 -8.57
C PHE A 61 10.50 -30.81 -8.17
N LYS A 62 10.79 -31.33 -6.98
CA LYS A 62 12.17 -31.56 -6.52
C LYS A 62 12.93 -32.50 -7.48
N SER A 63 12.32 -33.64 -7.80
CA SER A 63 12.92 -34.64 -8.71
C SER A 63 13.17 -34.06 -10.11
N PHE A 64 12.29 -33.19 -10.60
CA PHE A 64 12.53 -32.45 -11.84
C PHE A 64 13.78 -31.55 -11.73
N LEU A 65 13.90 -30.74 -10.66
CA LEU A 65 15.07 -29.88 -10.47
C LEU A 65 16.37 -30.68 -10.28
N SER A 66 16.32 -31.82 -9.60
CA SER A 66 17.46 -32.74 -9.47
C SER A 66 17.94 -33.21 -10.85
N LYS A 67 17.02 -33.70 -11.69
CA LYS A 67 17.36 -34.18 -13.05
C LYS A 67 17.89 -33.07 -13.95
N VAL A 68 17.28 -31.89 -13.90
CA VAL A 68 17.67 -30.76 -14.74
C VAL A 68 18.97 -30.11 -14.28
N GLY A 69 19.16 -29.95 -12.97
CA GLY A 69 20.35 -29.33 -12.38
C GLY A 69 21.54 -30.29 -12.21
N GLY A 70 21.35 -31.58 -12.42
CA GLY A 70 22.40 -32.60 -12.26
C GLY A 70 22.82 -32.84 -10.80
N ARG A 71 21.94 -32.56 -9.84
CA ARG A 71 22.18 -32.76 -8.40
C ARG A 71 21.52 -34.04 -7.90
N ASP A 72 22.07 -34.61 -6.84
CA ASP A 72 21.50 -35.77 -6.18
C ASP A 72 20.09 -35.48 -5.65
N ASP A 73 19.13 -36.36 -5.92
CA ASP A 73 17.73 -36.23 -5.50
C ASP A 73 17.58 -36.38 -3.97
N GLU A 74 18.63 -36.82 -3.27
CA GLU A 74 18.67 -36.84 -1.80
C GLU A 74 18.85 -35.45 -1.18
N GLU A 75 19.46 -34.48 -1.87
CA GLU A 75 19.73 -33.13 -1.34
C GLU A 75 18.45 -32.36 -1.00
N GLU A 76 18.50 -31.39 -0.08
CA GLU A 76 17.31 -30.58 0.22
C GLU A 76 16.89 -29.70 -0.97
N LEU A 77 15.58 -29.44 -1.12
CA LEU A 77 15.02 -28.60 -2.19
C LEU A 77 15.72 -27.22 -2.28
N VAL A 78 16.14 -26.66 -1.15
CA VAL A 78 16.83 -25.36 -1.10
C VAL A 78 18.12 -25.39 -1.92
N PHE A 79 18.91 -26.47 -1.85
CA PHE A 79 20.17 -26.60 -2.60
C PHE A 79 19.94 -26.65 -4.10
N HIS A 80 18.91 -27.38 -4.54
CA HIS A 80 18.52 -27.36 -5.95
C HIS A 80 18.12 -25.95 -6.38
N LEU A 81 17.27 -25.27 -5.61
CA LEU A 81 16.82 -23.90 -5.93
C LEU A 81 17.97 -22.90 -5.99
N THR A 82 19.00 -23.04 -5.16
CA THR A 82 20.18 -22.16 -5.16
C THR A 82 20.86 -22.11 -6.53
N ASP A 83 21.12 -23.24 -7.17
CA ASP A 83 21.80 -23.26 -8.48
C ASP A 83 21.03 -22.54 -9.58
N PHE A 84 19.72 -22.79 -9.62
CA PHE A 84 18.85 -22.09 -10.56
C PHE A 84 18.80 -20.60 -10.22
N MET A 85 18.70 -20.22 -8.94
CA MET A 85 18.77 -18.82 -8.50
C MET A 85 20.05 -18.12 -8.93
N GLU A 86 21.21 -18.68 -8.62
CA GLU A 86 22.48 -18.06 -9.01
C GLU A 86 22.62 -17.91 -10.53
N THR A 87 22.13 -18.90 -11.29
CA THR A 87 22.12 -18.83 -12.76
C THR A 87 21.26 -17.66 -13.24
N TYR A 88 20.01 -17.59 -12.78
CA TYR A 88 19.07 -16.55 -13.22
C TYR A 88 19.43 -15.16 -12.68
N GLN A 89 20.04 -15.04 -11.49
CA GLN A 89 20.57 -13.78 -10.96
C GLN A 89 21.68 -13.23 -11.86
N LYS A 90 22.63 -14.08 -12.29
CA LYS A 90 23.68 -13.69 -13.26
C LYS A 90 23.07 -13.24 -14.58
N LEU A 91 22.07 -13.96 -15.09
CA LEU A 91 21.36 -13.56 -16.31
C LEU A 91 20.63 -12.22 -16.16
N PHE A 92 20.09 -11.94 -14.97
CA PHE A 92 19.42 -10.66 -14.70
C PHE A 92 20.41 -9.50 -14.66
N GLU A 93 21.67 -9.74 -14.29
CA GLU A 93 22.70 -8.72 -14.19
C GLU A 93 23.25 -8.27 -15.54
N ILE A 94 23.10 -9.09 -16.58
CA ILE A 94 23.47 -8.76 -17.97
C ILE A 94 22.84 -7.41 -18.39
N ASP A 95 23.64 -6.56 -19.04
CA ASP A 95 23.13 -5.38 -19.74
C ASP A 95 22.70 -5.76 -21.15
N GLU A 96 21.39 -5.82 -21.36
CA GLU A 96 20.78 -6.15 -22.65
C GLU A 96 21.31 -5.27 -23.81
N ASN A 97 21.65 -4.01 -23.54
CA ASN A 97 22.12 -3.09 -24.57
C ASN A 97 23.58 -3.34 -24.97
N GLU A 98 24.38 -3.96 -24.10
CA GLU A 98 25.77 -4.32 -24.42
C GLU A 98 25.85 -5.65 -25.18
N VAL A 99 24.84 -6.52 -25.02
CA VAL A 99 24.85 -7.86 -25.63
C VAL A 99 24.31 -7.86 -27.06
N SER A 100 23.18 -7.19 -27.32
CA SER A 100 22.60 -7.15 -28.66
C SER A 100 21.66 -5.96 -28.85
N GLU A 101 21.59 -5.41 -30.06
CA GLU A 101 20.59 -4.41 -30.42
C GLU A 101 19.23 -5.02 -30.82
N ASP A 102 19.14 -6.36 -30.91
CA ASP A 102 17.92 -7.06 -31.28
C ASP A 102 16.78 -6.73 -30.30
N PRO A 103 15.61 -6.25 -30.78
CA PRO A 103 14.49 -5.91 -29.89
C PRO A 103 13.97 -7.07 -29.04
N GLU A 104 14.16 -8.33 -29.45
CA GLU A 104 13.75 -9.50 -28.68
C GLU A 104 14.55 -9.65 -27.38
N ILE A 105 15.83 -9.22 -27.35
CA ILE A 105 16.65 -9.31 -26.14
C ILE A 105 16.10 -8.46 -24.99
N LYS A 106 15.32 -7.41 -25.30
CA LYS A 106 14.69 -6.54 -24.29
C LYS A 106 13.62 -7.24 -23.44
N LYS A 107 13.19 -8.44 -23.86
CA LYS A 107 12.28 -9.29 -23.07
C LYS A 107 13.03 -10.18 -22.08
N LEU A 108 14.35 -10.34 -22.22
CA LEU A 108 15.13 -11.29 -21.44
C LEU A 108 15.00 -11.02 -19.94
N SER A 109 15.27 -9.79 -19.50
CA SER A 109 15.20 -9.42 -18.08
C SER A 109 13.81 -9.64 -17.50
N LEU A 110 12.75 -9.45 -18.30
CA LEU A 110 11.37 -9.70 -17.88
C LEU A 110 11.12 -11.20 -17.66
N VAL A 111 11.53 -12.05 -18.59
CA VAL A 111 11.36 -13.51 -18.46
C VAL A 111 12.22 -14.04 -17.31
N VAL A 112 13.44 -13.53 -17.17
CA VAL A 112 14.37 -13.87 -16.08
C VAL A 112 13.77 -13.50 -14.72
N ILE A 113 13.29 -12.26 -14.53
CA ILE A 113 12.71 -11.87 -13.23
C ILE A 113 11.42 -12.62 -12.91
N ASN A 114 10.62 -12.97 -13.92
CA ASN A 114 9.44 -13.82 -13.72
C ASN A 114 9.83 -15.23 -13.28
N THR A 115 10.93 -15.76 -13.82
CA THR A 115 11.45 -17.08 -13.41
C THR A 115 12.01 -17.04 -11.99
N ILE A 116 12.75 -15.99 -11.64
CA ILE A 116 13.21 -15.76 -10.26
C ILE A 116 12.02 -15.67 -9.30
N ASN A 117 10.99 -14.90 -9.65
CA ASN A 117 9.75 -14.81 -8.88
C ASN A 117 9.10 -16.18 -8.67
N PHE A 118 8.98 -16.99 -9.72
CA PHE A 118 8.38 -18.32 -9.61
C PHE A 118 9.16 -19.21 -8.64
N LEU A 119 10.48 -19.28 -8.79
CA LEU A 119 11.35 -20.11 -7.97
C LEU A 119 11.40 -19.61 -6.52
N TRP A 120 11.34 -18.30 -6.30
CA TRP A 120 11.20 -17.70 -4.98
C TRP A 120 9.96 -18.19 -4.23
N GLN A 121 8.83 -18.34 -4.91
CA GLN A 121 7.60 -18.87 -4.31
C GLN A 121 7.70 -20.35 -3.91
N GLN A 122 8.68 -21.09 -4.42
CA GLN A 122 8.93 -22.48 -4.04
C GLN A 122 9.84 -22.60 -2.80
N ILE A 123 10.48 -21.51 -2.36
CA ILE A 123 11.38 -21.52 -1.21
C ILE A 123 10.57 -21.67 0.10
N PRO A 124 10.91 -22.65 0.96
CA PRO A 124 10.26 -22.81 2.26
C PRO A 124 10.27 -21.53 3.11
N ALA A 125 9.24 -21.34 3.93
CA ALA A 125 9.09 -20.15 4.80
C ALA A 125 10.07 -20.11 5.99
N THR A 126 10.95 -21.10 6.12
CA THR A 126 12.00 -21.12 7.15
C THR A 126 13.17 -20.25 6.75
N ASN A 127 13.75 -19.52 7.70
CA ASN A 127 15.02 -18.82 7.49
C ASN A 127 16.05 -19.81 6.97
N ASN A 128 16.56 -19.53 5.78
CA ASN A 128 17.61 -20.31 5.12
C ASN A 128 18.65 -19.36 4.54
N THR A 129 19.81 -19.89 4.22
CA THR A 129 20.95 -19.12 3.66
C THR A 129 20.58 -18.45 2.34
N LEU A 130 19.81 -19.14 1.49
CA LEU A 130 19.34 -18.64 0.20
C LEU A 130 18.47 -17.38 0.36
N ALA A 131 17.60 -17.31 1.37
CA ALA A 131 16.78 -16.14 1.64
C ALA A 131 17.61 -14.91 2.04
N LEU A 132 18.70 -15.11 2.79
CA LEU A 132 19.62 -14.02 3.15
C LEU A 132 20.40 -13.53 1.93
N GLN A 133 20.94 -14.44 1.13
CA GLN A 133 21.63 -14.13 -0.12
C GLN A 133 20.71 -13.38 -1.09
N MET A 134 19.45 -13.82 -1.20
CA MET A 134 18.44 -13.21 -2.06
C MET A 134 18.13 -11.77 -1.62
N MET A 135 17.95 -11.53 -0.32
CA MET A 135 17.72 -10.18 0.21
C MET A 135 18.90 -9.25 -0.09
N GLU A 136 20.13 -9.73 0.09
CA GLU A 136 21.34 -8.96 -0.19
C GLU A 136 21.46 -8.63 -1.68
N TRP A 137 21.25 -9.62 -2.54
CA TRP A 137 21.25 -9.45 -3.99
C TRP A 137 20.19 -8.43 -4.44
N LEU A 138 18.93 -8.58 -4.00
CA LEU A 138 17.86 -7.65 -4.33
C LEU A 138 18.18 -6.22 -3.87
N LYS A 139 18.76 -6.05 -2.67
CA LYS A 139 19.14 -4.71 -2.19
C LYS A 139 20.25 -4.11 -3.05
N ASN A 140 21.28 -4.90 -3.40
CA ASN A 140 22.38 -4.46 -4.25
C ASN A 140 21.90 -4.05 -5.65
N VAL A 141 21.00 -4.81 -6.25
CA VAL A 141 20.42 -4.49 -7.56
C VAL A 141 19.57 -3.22 -7.49
N ALA A 142 18.75 -3.05 -6.44
CA ALA A 142 17.91 -1.86 -6.26
C ALA A 142 18.71 -0.55 -6.15
N ILE A 143 19.91 -0.63 -5.56
CA ILE A 143 20.83 0.52 -5.38
C ILE A 143 21.69 0.76 -6.63
N ASN A 144 22.20 -0.30 -7.27
CA ASN A 144 23.24 -0.16 -8.28
C ASN A 144 22.75 -0.21 -9.73
N LYS A 145 21.66 -0.93 -10.02
CA LYS A 145 21.18 -1.17 -11.39
C LYS A 145 19.99 -0.27 -11.73
N ASN A 146 20.05 0.37 -12.90
CA ASN A 146 18.89 1.05 -13.49
C ASN A 146 18.12 0.06 -14.38
N ILE A 147 16.79 0.01 -14.25
CA ILE A 147 15.95 -0.90 -15.02
C ILE A 147 15.09 -0.08 -15.99
N SER A 148 15.37 -0.23 -17.28
CA SER A 148 14.70 0.53 -18.35
C SER A 148 13.26 0.07 -18.63
N SER A 149 12.93 -1.19 -18.37
CA SER A 149 11.58 -1.73 -18.62
C SER A 149 10.68 -1.58 -17.40
N LYS A 150 9.53 -0.90 -17.57
CA LYS A 150 8.50 -0.74 -16.54
C LYS A 150 7.99 -2.07 -15.99
N GLN A 151 7.84 -3.08 -16.85
CA GLN A 151 7.32 -4.40 -16.48
C GLN A 151 8.35 -5.15 -15.64
N THR A 152 9.62 -5.14 -16.08
CA THR A 152 10.73 -5.74 -15.35
C THR A 152 10.91 -5.09 -13.97
N ALA A 153 10.88 -3.76 -13.91
CA ALA A 153 10.98 -3.02 -12.65
C ALA A 153 9.83 -3.39 -11.69
N THR A 154 8.61 -3.56 -12.21
CA THR A 154 7.46 -3.98 -11.40
C THR A 154 7.64 -5.40 -10.87
N GLY A 155 8.04 -6.35 -11.72
CA GLY A 155 8.31 -7.73 -11.32
C GLY A 155 9.42 -7.83 -10.27
N PHE A 156 10.47 -7.01 -10.40
CA PHE A 156 11.57 -6.93 -9.45
C PHE A 156 11.15 -6.31 -8.11
N VAL A 157 10.42 -5.19 -8.14
CA VAL A 157 10.00 -4.49 -6.91
C VAL A 157 9.00 -5.33 -6.11
N ASN A 158 8.07 -6.03 -6.78
CA ASN A 158 7.18 -6.97 -6.11
C ASN A 158 7.97 -8.09 -5.42
N LEU A 159 8.96 -8.67 -6.10
CA LEU A 159 9.84 -9.68 -5.51
C LEU A 159 10.58 -9.14 -4.29
N LEU A 160 11.10 -7.93 -4.37
CA LEU A 160 11.81 -7.26 -3.28
C LEU A 160 10.91 -7.05 -2.07
N PHE A 161 9.68 -6.59 -2.27
CA PHE A 161 8.72 -6.42 -1.19
C PHE A 161 8.25 -7.75 -0.58
N ASP A 162 7.95 -8.75 -1.42
CA ASP A 162 7.57 -10.08 -0.96
C ASP A 162 8.68 -10.73 -0.13
N CYS A 163 9.93 -10.60 -0.59
CA CYS A 163 11.10 -11.11 0.11
C CYS A 163 11.29 -10.42 1.47
N HIS A 164 11.15 -9.09 1.49
CA HIS A 164 11.27 -8.30 2.71
C HIS A 164 10.18 -8.66 3.73
N ILE A 165 8.91 -8.76 3.32
CA ILE A 165 7.79 -9.12 4.20
C ILE A 165 7.98 -10.52 4.78
N LYS A 166 8.44 -11.48 3.97
CA LYS A 166 8.60 -12.88 4.39
C LYS A 166 9.68 -13.06 5.46
N PHE A 167 10.76 -12.27 5.41
CA PHE A 167 11.96 -12.51 6.22
C PHE A 167 12.34 -11.38 7.19
N LYS A 168 11.74 -10.20 7.10
CA LYS A 168 12.01 -9.06 7.98
C LYS A 168 10.75 -8.62 8.71
N VAL A 169 10.88 -8.48 10.02
CA VAL A 169 9.80 -7.92 10.86
C VAL A 169 9.69 -6.41 10.65
N SER A 170 10.80 -5.68 10.52
CA SER A 170 10.77 -4.21 10.37
C SER A 170 10.34 -3.81 8.96
N LEU A 171 9.47 -2.80 8.82
CA LEU A 171 9.11 -2.20 7.52
C LEU A 171 9.90 -0.91 7.23
N THR A 172 11.02 -0.68 7.91
CA THR A 172 11.91 0.49 7.67
C THR A 172 12.36 0.61 6.21
N PHE A 173 12.52 -0.51 5.50
CA PHE A 173 12.83 -0.47 4.07
C PHE A 173 11.70 0.18 3.26
N PHE A 174 10.45 -0.09 3.61
CA PHE A 174 9.29 0.50 2.93
C PHE A 174 9.18 2.00 3.24
N GLU A 175 9.58 2.42 4.44
CA GLU A 175 9.70 3.84 4.79
C GLU A 175 10.71 4.55 3.90
N GLN A 176 11.90 3.97 3.70
CA GLN A 176 12.93 4.50 2.82
C GLN A 176 12.44 4.63 1.36
N VAL A 177 11.76 3.58 0.86
CA VAL A 177 11.17 3.62 -0.48
C VAL A 177 10.10 4.70 -0.58
N ALA A 178 9.22 4.85 0.42
CA ALA A 178 8.19 5.88 0.42
C ALA A 178 8.75 7.31 0.41
N VAL A 179 9.84 7.56 1.14
CA VAL A 179 10.53 8.86 1.07
C VAL A 179 11.13 9.08 -0.32
N ARG A 180 11.82 8.06 -0.87
CA ARG A 180 12.41 8.17 -2.21
C ARG A 180 11.37 8.39 -3.32
N LEU A 181 10.18 7.80 -3.18
CA LEU A 181 9.06 8.10 -4.08
C LEU A 181 8.70 9.59 -4.03
N GLY A 182 8.65 10.18 -2.83
CA GLY A 182 8.44 11.61 -2.63
C GLY A 182 9.48 12.48 -3.31
N ASP A 183 10.76 12.12 -3.26
CA ASP A 183 11.83 12.88 -3.94
C ASP A 183 11.61 12.98 -5.46
N VAL A 184 11.07 11.91 -6.08
CA VAL A 184 10.87 11.83 -7.53
C VAL A 184 9.52 12.42 -7.94
N THR A 185 8.46 12.19 -7.16
CA THR A 185 7.13 12.74 -7.48
C THR A 185 6.99 14.21 -7.11
N GLY A 186 7.81 14.69 -6.17
CA GLY A 186 7.60 15.91 -5.39
C GLY A 186 6.85 15.63 -4.08
N VAL A 187 6.92 16.61 -3.16
CA VAL A 187 6.28 16.55 -1.85
C VAL A 187 5.39 17.78 -1.61
N ILE A 188 4.27 17.59 -0.90
CA ILE A 188 3.29 18.62 -0.55
C ILE A 188 3.84 19.50 0.58
N ASN A 189 4.55 18.90 1.53
CA ASN A 189 5.31 19.62 2.55
C ASN A 189 6.79 19.31 2.39
N GLU A 190 7.62 20.35 2.33
CA GLU A 190 9.07 20.24 2.31
C GLU A 190 9.57 19.76 3.68
N GLU A 191 10.04 18.51 3.72
CA GLU A 191 10.82 17.97 4.83
C GLU A 191 12.11 17.40 4.23
N GLU A 192 13.27 17.90 4.67
CA GLU A 192 14.56 17.39 4.22
C GLU A 192 14.81 15.99 4.79
N HIS A 193 14.96 15.00 3.93
CA HIS A 193 15.35 13.65 4.30
C HIS A 193 16.60 13.23 3.52
N ASN A 194 17.66 12.82 4.22
CA ASN A 194 18.82 12.18 3.61
C ASN A 194 18.54 10.68 3.47
N VAL A 195 18.20 10.21 2.28
CA VAL A 195 17.88 8.79 2.01
C VAL A 195 18.89 8.16 1.07
N GLU A 196 19.11 6.85 1.23
CA GLU A 196 19.86 6.03 0.27
C GLU A 196 19.28 6.18 -1.15
N GLU A 197 20.14 6.42 -2.13
CA GLU A 197 19.72 6.58 -3.52
C GLU A 197 19.37 5.22 -4.13
N PHE A 198 18.08 5.01 -4.43
CA PHE A 198 17.60 3.84 -5.16
C PHE A 198 17.56 4.14 -6.66
N LYS A 199 18.54 3.64 -7.42
CA LYS A 199 18.58 3.81 -8.89
C LYS A 199 17.41 3.17 -9.63
N ILE A 200 16.74 2.20 -9.01
CA ILE A 200 15.55 1.58 -9.59
C ILE A 200 14.32 2.51 -9.60
N ILE A 201 14.30 3.55 -8.75
CA ILE A 201 13.19 4.52 -8.66
C ILE A 201 13.55 5.73 -9.52
N THR A 202 13.02 5.75 -10.74
CA THR A 202 13.20 6.82 -11.73
C THR A 202 11.84 7.40 -12.13
N GLU A 203 11.82 8.51 -12.86
CA GLU A 203 10.57 9.08 -13.40
C GLU A 203 9.75 8.07 -14.22
N LEU A 204 10.42 7.09 -14.84
CA LEU A 204 9.77 6.06 -15.65
C LEU A 204 9.07 4.98 -14.79
N THR A 205 9.67 4.63 -13.65
CA THR A 205 9.26 3.49 -12.80
C THR A 205 8.46 3.91 -11.57
N VAL A 206 8.59 5.17 -11.13
CA VAL A 206 8.03 5.71 -9.87
C VAL A 206 6.56 5.34 -9.68
N ASN A 207 5.71 5.52 -10.70
CA ASN A 207 4.28 5.21 -10.61
C ASN A 207 4.00 3.73 -10.34
N ASN A 208 4.78 2.83 -10.95
CA ASN A 208 4.61 1.39 -10.76
C ASN A 208 5.12 0.95 -9.38
N VAL A 209 6.26 1.49 -8.95
CA VAL A 209 6.82 1.23 -7.61
C VAL A 209 5.84 1.71 -6.53
N PHE A 210 5.25 2.89 -6.73
CA PHE A 210 4.25 3.47 -5.83
C PHE A 210 3.03 2.56 -5.68
N VAL A 211 2.45 2.10 -6.80
CA VAL A 211 1.29 1.18 -6.77
C VAL A 211 1.67 -0.16 -6.15
N SER A 212 2.86 -0.68 -6.44
CA SER A 212 3.37 -1.94 -5.88
C SER A 212 3.50 -1.85 -4.36
N LEU A 213 4.05 -0.75 -3.85
CA LEU A 213 4.15 -0.50 -2.41
C LEU A 213 2.77 -0.41 -1.77
N CYS A 214 1.84 0.30 -2.40
CA CYS A 214 0.44 0.36 -1.95
C CYS A 214 -0.23 -1.02 -1.90
N ASN A 215 0.06 -1.92 -2.85
CA ASN A 215 -0.48 -3.28 -2.85
C ASN A 215 0.13 -4.13 -1.75
N SER A 216 1.44 -4.02 -1.50
CA SER A 216 2.12 -4.71 -0.40
C SER A 216 1.60 -4.25 0.96
N LEU A 217 1.43 -2.94 1.17
CA LEU A 217 0.84 -2.40 2.39
C LEU A 217 -0.59 -2.90 2.62
N LYS A 218 -1.39 -2.97 1.55
CA LYS A 218 -2.75 -3.52 1.60
C LYS A 218 -2.74 -4.98 2.10
N ALA A 219 -1.88 -5.82 1.54
CA ALA A 219 -1.76 -7.23 1.96
C ALA A 219 -1.34 -7.35 3.43
N VAL A 220 -0.35 -6.56 3.88
CA VAL A 220 0.08 -6.53 5.28
C VAL A 220 -1.05 -6.07 6.22
N LEU A 221 -1.84 -5.08 5.81
CA LEU A 221 -2.99 -4.62 6.59
C LEU A 221 -4.08 -5.69 6.70
N GLU A 222 -4.37 -6.40 5.61
CA GLU A 222 -5.31 -7.53 5.62
C GLU A 222 -4.84 -8.64 6.58
N ASP A 223 -3.55 -8.99 6.58
CA ASP A 223 -2.96 -9.93 7.53
C ASP A 223 -3.07 -9.44 8.98
N ILE A 224 -2.85 -8.15 9.22
CA ILE A 224 -3.01 -7.56 10.56
C ILE A 224 -4.47 -7.65 11.03
N ASP A 225 -5.45 -7.42 10.16
CA ASP A 225 -6.87 -7.57 10.51
C ASP A 225 -7.21 -9.03 10.88
N TRP A 226 -6.65 -10.01 10.17
CA TRP A 226 -6.75 -11.43 10.55
C TRP A 226 -6.13 -11.69 11.92
N ILE A 227 -4.96 -11.11 12.19
CA ILE A 227 -4.31 -11.23 13.51
C ILE A 227 -5.20 -10.60 14.58
N ILE A 228 -5.78 -9.41 14.37
CA ILE A 228 -6.69 -8.76 15.34
C ILE A 228 -7.92 -9.64 15.63
N ALA A 229 -8.52 -10.23 14.60
CA ALA A 229 -9.63 -11.17 14.77
C ALA A 229 -9.21 -12.37 15.63
N ARG A 230 -8.00 -12.89 15.40
CA ARG A 230 -7.41 -13.96 16.21
C ARG A 230 -7.12 -13.54 17.65
N LEU A 231 -6.58 -12.33 17.88
CA LEU A 231 -6.37 -11.78 19.23
C LEU A 231 -7.67 -11.75 20.03
N LYS A 232 -8.77 -11.33 19.39
CA LYS A 232 -10.11 -11.31 20.00
C LYS A 232 -10.59 -12.72 20.39
N SER A 233 -10.36 -13.71 19.53
CA SER A 233 -10.70 -15.11 19.81
C SER A 233 -9.87 -15.67 20.96
N GLU A 234 -8.54 -15.50 20.92
CA GLU A 234 -7.63 -15.95 21.98
C GLU A 234 -7.96 -15.29 23.33
N TYR A 235 -8.32 -14.00 23.33
CA TYR A 235 -8.81 -13.34 24.54
C TYR A 235 -10.11 -13.95 25.06
N SER A 236 -11.05 -14.28 24.17
CA SER A 236 -12.33 -14.92 24.53
C SER A 236 -12.13 -16.30 25.15
N MET A 237 -11.11 -17.05 24.70
CA MET A 237 -10.72 -18.32 25.31
C MET A 237 -10.12 -18.13 26.70
N ILE A 238 -9.26 -17.12 26.89
CA ILE A 238 -8.61 -16.84 28.17
C ILE A 238 -9.62 -16.49 29.28
N ILE A 239 -10.75 -15.88 28.94
CA ILE A 239 -11.81 -15.54 29.90
C ILE A 239 -12.80 -16.70 30.14
N TYR A 240 -12.68 -17.81 29.41
CA TYR A 240 -13.57 -18.94 29.55
C TYR A 240 -13.30 -19.69 30.88
N PRO A 241 -14.34 -20.07 31.65
CA PRO A 241 -14.16 -20.80 32.90
C PRO A 241 -13.51 -22.17 32.69
N GLY A 242 -12.51 -22.53 33.53
CA GLY A 242 -11.86 -23.84 33.49
C GLY A 242 -10.62 -23.94 32.60
N GLU A 243 -10.17 -22.83 32.02
CA GLU A 243 -8.98 -22.80 31.17
C GLU A 243 -7.67 -22.94 31.98
N THR A 244 -6.74 -23.76 31.49
CA THR A 244 -5.40 -23.95 32.08
C THR A 244 -4.37 -23.03 31.42
N ASP A 245 -3.21 -22.83 32.06
CA ASP A 245 -2.09 -22.01 31.55
C ASP A 245 -2.43 -20.56 31.19
N ILE A 246 -3.40 -19.97 31.90
CA ILE A 246 -3.91 -18.60 31.65
C ILE A 246 -2.79 -17.56 31.61
N GLU A 247 -1.81 -17.64 32.52
CA GLU A 247 -0.71 -16.67 32.60
C GLU A 247 0.17 -16.69 31.35
N ARG A 248 0.57 -17.89 30.92
CA ARG A 248 1.38 -18.09 29.71
C ARG A 248 0.62 -17.60 28.47
N LYS A 249 -0.68 -17.93 28.36
CA LYS A 249 -1.54 -17.44 27.26
C LYS A 249 -1.68 -15.92 27.27
N ARG A 250 -1.81 -15.28 28.44
CA ARG A 250 -1.84 -13.82 28.57
C ARG A 250 -0.54 -13.17 28.11
N GLU A 251 0.60 -13.75 28.43
CA GLU A 251 1.91 -13.22 28.04
C GLU A 251 2.14 -13.31 26.53
N TYR A 252 1.81 -14.45 25.91
CA TYR A 252 1.80 -14.57 24.45
C TYR A 252 0.88 -13.54 23.80
N LEU A 253 -0.31 -13.33 24.37
CA LEU A 253 -1.26 -12.36 23.83
C LEU A 253 -0.71 -10.93 23.91
N LYS A 254 -0.08 -10.52 25.02
CA LYS A 254 0.58 -9.21 25.14
C LYS A 254 1.70 -9.04 24.10
N SER A 255 2.50 -10.08 23.86
CA SER A 255 3.57 -10.03 22.87
C SER A 255 3.03 -9.80 21.46
N LYS A 256 1.97 -10.53 21.07
CA LYS A 256 1.31 -10.36 19.77
C LYS A 256 0.69 -8.97 19.61
N GLU A 257 0.01 -8.46 20.64
CA GLU A 257 -0.55 -7.10 20.62
C GLU A 257 0.51 -6.03 20.40
N ARG A 258 1.62 -6.13 21.13
CA ARG A 258 2.75 -5.23 20.94
C ARG A 258 3.30 -5.33 19.52
N GLY A 259 3.41 -6.54 18.99
CA GLY A 259 3.79 -6.79 17.59
C GLY A 259 2.88 -6.07 16.60
N VAL A 260 1.56 -6.21 16.75
CA VAL A 260 0.56 -5.53 15.92
C VAL A 260 0.68 -4.00 16.02
N CYS A 261 0.80 -3.46 17.23
CA CYS A 261 0.98 -2.01 17.41
C CYS A 261 2.27 -1.51 16.76
N CYS A 262 3.38 -2.24 16.89
CA CYS A 262 4.65 -1.90 16.25
C CYS A 262 4.55 -1.92 14.72
N GLN A 263 3.91 -2.95 14.14
CA GLN A 263 3.69 -3.02 12.69
C GLN A 263 2.87 -1.84 12.18
N LEU A 264 1.76 -1.54 12.84
CA LEU A 264 0.91 -0.41 12.47
C LEU A 264 1.62 0.93 12.61
N CYS A 265 2.59 1.07 13.53
CA CYS A 265 3.41 2.28 13.59
C CYS A 265 4.21 2.49 12.30
N PHE A 266 4.85 1.45 11.76
CA PHE A 266 5.55 1.56 10.48
C PHE A 266 4.58 1.92 9.35
N ILE A 267 3.43 1.25 9.26
CA ILE A 267 2.45 1.50 8.19
C ILE A 267 1.91 2.93 8.25
N VAL A 268 1.67 3.47 9.45
CA VAL A 268 1.26 4.87 9.62
C VAL A 268 2.35 5.82 9.12
N THR A 269 3.63 5.58 9.44
CA THR A 269 4.75 6.38 8.93
C THR A 269 4.84 6.31 7.41
N ILE A 270 4.81 5.10 6.83
CA ILE A 270 4.89 4.89 5.38
C ILE A 270 3.74 5.61 4.67
N LEU A 271 2.51 5.47 5.16
CA LEU A 271 1.35 6.15 4.58
C LEU A 271 1.36 7.66 4.82
N THR A 272 2.07 8.15 5.85
CA THR A 272 2.30 9.60 6.02
C THR A 272 3.18 10.12 4.88
N ASN A 273 4.28 9.43 4.58
CA ASN A 273 5.18 9.80 3.48
C ASN A 273 4.49 9.69 2.12
N LEU A 274 3.75 8.59 1.87
CA LEU A 274 2.99 8.43 0.62
C LEU A 274 1.87 9.46 0.46
N SER A 275 1.24 9.88 1.57
CA SER A 275 0.23 10.95 1.54
C SER A 275 0.84 12.33 1.35
N ASN A 276 2.13 12.50 1.66
CA ASN A 276 2.86 13.73 1.44
C ASN A 276 3.40 13.84 0.00
N CYS A 277 3.32 12.79 -0.83
CA CYS A 277 3.76 12.84 -2.22
C CYS A 277 2.79 13.67 -3.07
N THR A 278 3.29 14.43 -4.03
CA THR A 278 2.46 15.11 -5.05
C THR A 278 1.99 14.08 -6.09
N VAL A 279 0.84 13.46 -5.80
CA VAL A 279 0.25 12.42 -6.65
C VAL A 279 -0.82 12.99 -7.58
N PRO A 280 -0.72 12.81 -8.91
CA PRO A 280 -1.75 13.27 -9.83
C PRO A 280 -3.08 12.52 -9.58
N PRO A 281 -4.24 13.19 -9.78
CA PRO A 281 -5.54 12.54 -9.74
C PRO A 281 -5.63 11.31 -10.67
N GLY A 282 -6.15 10.20 -10.16
CA GLY A 282 -6.25 8.92 -10.86
C GLY A 282 -5.77 7.73 -10.04
N ASN A 283 -4.95 6.86 -10.65
CA ASN A 283 -4.65 5.55 -10.06
C ASN A 283 -3.80 5.63 -8.78
N LEU A 284 -2.90 6.63 -8.68
CA LEU A 284 -1.98 6.76 -7.54
C LEU A 284 -2.70 7.28 -6.31
N SER A 285 -3.41 8.40 -6.44
CA SER A 285 -4.30 8.94 -5.40
C SER A 285 -5.37 7.92 -4.99
N GLU A 286 -6.00 7.19 -5.94
CA GLU A 286 -6.94 6.11 -5.63
C GLU A 286 -6.29 5.00 -4.76
N ALA A 287 -5.04 4.62 -5.06
CA ALA A 287 -4.31 3.60 -4.31
C ALA A 287 -3.98 4.06 -2.87
N VAL A 288 -3.56 5.32 -2.68
CA VAL A 288 -3.31 5.89 -1.35
C VAL A 288 -4.61 5.97 -0.55
N LEU A 289 -5.68 6.55 -1.13
CA LEU A 289 -6.97 6.72 -0.43
C LEU A 289 -7.55 5.37 0.00
N LYS A 290 -7.44 4.33 -0.82
CA LYS A 290 -7.87 2.96 -0.43
C LYS A 290 -7.04 2.39 0.72
N ASN A 291 -5.73 2.60 0.72
CA ASN A 291 -4.87 2.19 1.84
C ASN A 291 -5.20 2.96 3.12
N LEU A 292 -5.50 4.25 3.03
CA LEU A 292 -5.93 5.06 4.17
C LEU A 292 -7.26 4.56 4.75
N ILE A 293 -8.25 4.25 3.91
CA ILE A 293 -9.52 3.64 4.34
C ILE A 293 -9.26 2.34 5.09
N LEU A 294 -8.41 1.47 4.54
CA LEU A 294 -8.08 0.18 5.15
C LEU A 294 -7.35 0.38 6.48
N LEU A 295 -6.31 1.22 6.53
CA LEU A 295 -5.56 1.51 7.75
C LEU A 295 -6.46 2.01 8.88
N TYR A 296 -7.30 3.03 8.64
CA TYR A 296 -8.16 3.58 9.70
C TYR A 296 -9.25 2.59 10.14
N ASN A 297 -9.70 1.70 9.24
CA ASN A 297 -10.54 0.56 9.59
C ASN A 297 -9.81 -0.42 10.52
N THR A 298 -8.60 -0.84 10.17
CA THR A 298 -7.76 -1.74 10.97
C THR A 298 -7.45 -1.12 12.35
N LEU A 299 -7.10 0.16 12.40
CA LEU A 299 -6.89 0.92 13.65
C LEU A 299 -8.17 0.96 14.50
N SER A 300 -9.34 1.14 13.87
CA SER A 300 -10.63 1.08 14.56
C SER A 300 -10.92 -0.32 15.12
N SER A 301 -10.65 -1.38 14.36
CA SER A 301 -10.78 -2.78 14.81
C SER A 301 -9.87 -3.07 16.00
N LEU A 302 -8.60 -2.66 15.95
CA LEU A 302 -7.66 -2.79 17.06
C LEU A 302 -8.12 -1.98 18.29
N THR A 303 -8.63 -0.77 18.08
CA THR A 303 -9.13 0.08 19.17
C THR A 303 -10.33 -0.57 19.85
N LYS A 304 -11.30 -1.11 19.09
CA LYS A 304 -12.43 -1.88 19.62
C LYS A 304 -11.97 -3.09 20.43
N TYR A 305 -10.95 -3.79 19.96
CA TYR A 305 -10.34 -4.89 20.69
C TYR A 305 -9.75 -4.41 22.03
N PHE A 306 -9.01 -3.29 22.06
CA PHE A 306 -8.52 -2.73 23.32
C PHE A 306 -9.62 -2.18 24.22
N VAL A 307 -10.72 -1.66 23.67
CA VAL A 307 -11.93 -1.31 24.43
C VAL A 307 -12.49 -2.54 25.11
N LEU A 308 -12.56 -3.69 24.43
CA LEU A 308 -13.03 -4.94 25.01
C LEU A 308 -12.09 -5.43 26.14
N ARG A 309 -10.77 -5.44 25.89
CA ARG A 309 -9.78 -6.03 26.79
C ARG A 309 -9.36 -5.15 27.97
N SER A 310 -9.39 -3.83 27.80
CA SER A 310 -8.90 -2.89 28.81
C SER A 310 -9.99 -2.49 29.81
N SER A 311 -9.56 -2.14 31.01
CA SER A 311 -10.40 -1.59 32.08
C SER A 311 -9.68 -0.43 32.78
N LYS A 312 -10.38 0.27 33.68
CA LYS A 312 -9.79 1.35 34.49
C LYS A 312 -8.58 0.89 35.33
N ILE A 313 -8.62 -0.35 35.83
CA ILE A 313 -7.59 -0.91 36.72
C ILE A 313 -6.48 -1.60 35.90
N ASN A 314 -6.82 -2.12 34.71
CA ASN A 314 -5.89 -2.82 33.84
C ASN A 314 -5.93 -2.25 32.41
N PRO A 315 -5.16 -1.18 32.13
CA PRO A 315 -5.07 -0.55 30.81
C PRO A 315 -4.09 -1.30 29.90
N VAL A 316 -4.50 -2.47 29.40
CA VAL A 316 -3.65 -3.39 28.62
C VAL A 316 -2.97 -2.72 27.41
N PHE A 317 -3.64 -1.77 26.78
CA PHE A 317 -3.13 -1.02 25.63
C PHE A 317 -1.80 -0.27 25.90
N GLN A 318 -1.50 0.07 27.16
CA GLN A 318 -0.23 0.71 27.53
C GLN A 318 0.96 -0.25 27.35
N GLY A 319 0.81 -1.52 27.74
CA GLY A 319 1.83 -2.54 27.55
C GLY A 319 2.12 -2.83 26.07
N ALA A 320 1.10 -2.69 25.22
CA ALA A 320 1.23 -2.79 23.77
C ALA A 320 1.82 -1.53 23.10
N ARG A 321 2.07 -0.45 23.86
CA ARG A 321 2.50 0.87 23.36
C ARG A 321 1.51 1.50 22.37
N PHE A 322 0.23 1.20 22.51
CA PHE A 322 -0.83 1.69 21.63
C PHE A 322 -0.95 3.22 21.63
N GLU A 323 -0.61 3.89 22.74
CA GLU A 323 -0.61 5.37 22.82
C GLU A 323 0.28 6.02 21.74
N ARG A 324 1.45 5.44 21.46
CA ARG A 324 2.33 5.93 20.40
C ARG A 324 1.65 5.81 19.04
N LEU A 325 0.97 4.70 18.77
CA LEU A 325 0.26 4.48 17.52
C LEU A 325 -0.88 5.50 17.34
N VAL A 326 -1.67 5.75 18.39
CA VAL A 326 -2.73 6.77 18.36
C VAL A 326 -2.15 8.16 18.10
N LYS A 327 -1.01 8.50 18.73
CA LYS A 327 -0.33 9.78 18.48
C LYS A 327 0.14 9.91 17.03
N LEU A 328 0.77 8.89 16.45
CA LEU A 328 1.21 8.91 15.05
C LEU A 328 0.02 9.07 14.10
N ALA A 329 -1.02 8.26 14.27
CA ALA A 329 -2.21 8.32 13.41
C ALA A 329 -2.95 9.67 13.52
N GLY A 330 -3.16 10.17 14.73
CA GLY A 330 -3.96 11.37 14.97
C GLY A 330 -3.22 12.70 14.78
N LYS A 331 -1.94 12.78 15.15
CA LYS A 331 -1.17 14.04 15.12
C LYS A 331 -0.23 14.17 13.92
N GLN A 332 0.19 13.07 13.30
CA GLN A 332 1.08 13.12 12.13
C GLN A 332 0.32 12.79 10.85
N LEU A 333 -0.28 11.60 10.78
CA LEU A 333 -0.93 11.14 9.56
C LEU A 333 -2.19 11.95 9.22
N ALA A 334 -3.12 12.13 10.16
CA ALA A 334 -4.40 12.79 9.86
C ALA A 334 -4.23 14.19 9.24
N PRO A 335 -3.39 15.11 9.77
CA PRO A 335 -3.12 16.40 9.12
C PRO A 335 -2.58 16.26 7.69
N VAL A 336 -1.65 15.33 7.44
CA VAL A 336 -1.09 15.10 6.10
C VAL A 336 -2.15 14.57 5.14
N VAL A 337 -3.04 13.68 5.59
CA VAL A 337 -4.17 13.20 4.79
C VAL A 337 -5.10 14.35 4.41
N TYR A 338 -5.38 15.29 5.31
CA TYR A 338 -6.21 16.46 4.97
C TYR A 338 -5.53 17.35 3.93
N LYS A 339 -4.22 17.57 4.03
CA LYS A 339 -3.45 18.29 3.00
C LYS A 339 -3.50 17.59 1.64
N LEU A 340 -3.35 16.26 1.61
CA LEU A 340 -3.52 15.46 0.40
C LEU A 340 -4.92 15.65 -0.22
N ILE A 341 -5.98 15.60 0.60
CA ILE A 341 -7.35 15.80 0.13
C ILE A 341 -7.50 17.19 -0.51
N MET A 342 -6.98 18.23 0.12
CA MET A 342 -7.03 19.60 -0.43
C MET A 342 -6.26 19.68 -1.75
N TYR A 343 -5.05 19.13 -1.81
CA TYR A 343 -4.25 19.09 -3.03
C TYR A 343 -4.99 18.38 -4.19
N ILE A 344 -5.64 17.24 -3.91
CA ILE A 344 -6.45 16.53 -4.90
C ILE A 344 -7.64 17.39 -5.35
N GLU A 345 -8.37 18.01 -4.42
CA GLU A 345 -9.53 18.86 -4.72
C GLU A 345 -9.16 20.13 -5.52
N GLU A 346 -8.01 20.74 -5.25
CA GLU A 346 -7.48 21.88 -6.02
C GLU A 346 -7.04 21.47 -7.43
N SER A 347 -6.32 20.35 -7.54
CA SER A 347 -5.87 19.81 -8.84
C SER A 347 -7.06 19.51 -9.75
N GLN A 348 -8.19 19.07 -9.19
CA GLN A 348 -9.43 18.84 -9.93
C GLN A 348 -10.12 20.14 -10.41
N LYS A 349 -9.90 21.28 -9.73
CA LYS A 349 -10.50 22.58 -10.08
C LYS A 349 -9.72 23.35 -11.14
N GLN A 350 -8.42 23.10 -11.29
CA GLN A 350 -7.55 23.83 -12.23
C GLN A 350 -7.57 23.27 -13.67
N GLU A 351 -7.89 21.98 -13.84
CA GLU A 351 -7.96 21.35 -15.18
C GLU A 351 -9.14 21.71 -16.11
N PRO A 352 -10.26 22.37 -15.72
CA PRO A 352 -11.35 22.68 -16.65
C PRO A 352 -11.07 23.79 -17.67
N GLU A 353 -10.12 24.71 -17.46
CA GLU A 353 -10.11 25.98 -18.22
C GLU A 353 -8.99 26.14 -19.28
N THR A 354 -7.88 25.39 -19.24
CA THR A 354 -6.72 25.71 -20.10
C THR A 354 -6.49 24.80 -21.31
N THR A 355 -7.25 23.72 -21.50
CA THR A 355 -7.00 22.73 -22.59
C THR A 355 -8.15 22.56 -23.59
N GLN A 356 -8.93 23.59 -23.89
CA GLN A 356 -9.85 23.55 -25.04
C GLN A 356 -9.18 23.82 -26.42
N LYS A 357 -7.89 24.16 -26.47
CA LYS A 357 -7.22 24.42 -27.76
C LYS A 357 -5.88 23.69 -27.88
N LYS A 358 -5.99 22.39 -28.24
CA LYS A 358 -5.10 21.59 -29.13
C LYS A 358 -4.67 20.25 -28.51
N LYS A 359 -4.98 19.20 -29.29
CA LYS A 359 -4.55 17.78 -29.24
C LYS A 359 -5.37 16.78 -28.40
N ARG A 360 -6.41 16.26 -29.09
CA ARG A 360 -6.79 14.84 -29.29
C ARG A 360 -6.75 13.86 -28.09
N ASN A 361 -7.95 13.40 -27.73
CA ASN A 361 -8.33 12.04 -27.32
C ASN A 361 -7.58 11.41 -26.13
N VAL A 362 -7.69 12.02 -24.94
CA VAL A 362 -7.87 11.23 -23.71
C VAL A 362 -9.29 11.51 -23.24
N ASP A 363 -10.12 10.47 -23.23
CA ASP A 363 -11.57 10.58 -23.15
C ASP A 363 -12.03 11.40 -21.94
N SER A 364 -12.78 12.47 -22.19
CA SER A 364 -13.54 13.25 -21.19
C SER A 364 -14.32 12.35 -20.22
N SER A 365 -14.72 11.13 -20.62
CA SER A 365 -15.36 10.15 -19.74
C SER A 365 -14.40 9.51 -18.72
N THR A 366 -13.12 9.30 -19.07
CA THR A 366 -12.10 8.70 -18.18
C THR A 366 -11.63 9.69 -17.13
N LEU A 367 -11.45 10.97 -17.50
CA LEU A 367 -11.17 12.05 -16.54
C LEU A 367 -12.34 12.19 -15.55
N LYS A 368 -13.58 12.28 -16.06
CA LYS A 368 -14.79 12.31 -15.22
C LYS A 368 -14.89 11.10 -14.30
N SER A 369 -14.50 9.91 -14.75
CA SER A 369 -14.53 8.69 -13.94
C SER A 369 -13.46 8.67 -12.84
N LYS A 370 -12.25 9.21 -13.09
CA LYS A 370 -11.20 9.36 -12.08
C LYS A 370 -11.64 10.32 -10.97
N VAL A 371 -12.10 11.51 -11.37
CA VAL A 371 -12.64 12.53 -10.46
C VAL A 371 -13.80 11.96 -9.64
N LEU A 372 -14.78 11.30 -10.28
CA LEU A 372 -15.95 10.74 -9.60
C LEU A 372 -15.59 9.65 -8.57
N LYS A 373 -14.53 8.86 -8.81
CA LYS A 373 -14.06 7.86 -7.86
C LYS A 373 -13.43 8.51 -6.63
N GLU A 374 -12.59 9.52 -6.82
CA GLU A 374 -11.98 10.27 -5.72
C GLU A 374 -13.04 10.99 -4.88
N THR A 375 -14.04 11.61 -5.53
CA THR A 375 -15.22 12.19 -4.87
C THR A 375 -15.98 11.18 -4.00
N ARG A 376 -15.88 9.87 -4.29
CA ARG A 376 -16.48 8.80 -3.47
C ARG A 376 -15.56 8.26 -2.38
N LEU A 377 -14.24 8.34 -2.55
CA LEU A 377 -13.26 7.80 -1.61
C LEU A 377 -12.92 8.80 -0.50
N ILE A 378 -12.83 10.09 -0.81
CA ILE A 378 -12.52 11.13 0.18
C ILE A 378 -13.52 11.12 1.35
N PRO A 379 -14.86 11.11 1.13
CA PRO A 379 -15.80 11.00 2.24
C PRO A 379 -15.63 9.74 3.08
N LYS A 380 -15.21 8.62 2.47
CA LYS A 380 -14.94 7.37 3.19
C LYS A 380 -13.69 7.47 4.04
N VAL A 381 -12.60 8.04 3.52
CA VAL A 381 -11.38 8.30 4.30
C VAL A 381 -11.71 9.13 5.54
N VAL A 382 -12.42 10.24 5.34
CA VAL A 382 -12.86 11.12 6.43
C VAL A 382 -13.71 10.36 7.45
N TYR A 383 -14.70 9.60 6.98
CA TYR A 383 -15.54 8.78 7.84
C TYR A 383 -14.73 7.81 8.71
N GLU A 384 -13.73 7.12 8.13
CA GLU A 384 -12.90 6.17 8.89
C GLU A 384 -12.00 6.86 9.92
N ILE A 385 -11.45 8.04 9.60
CA ILE A 385 -10.71 8.87 10.57
C ILE A 385 -11.59 9.23 11.77
N GLU A 386 -12.85 9.62 11.50
CA GLU A 386 -13.83 9.96 12.54
C GLU A 386 -14.24 8.73 13.35
N GLN A 387 -14.45 7.56 12.72
CA GLN A 387 -14.72 6.31 13.42
C GLN A 387 -13.57 5.93 14.34
N PHE A 388 -12.33 5.98 13.86
CA PHE A 388 -11.16 5.73 14.68
C PHE A 388 -11.11 6.67 15.89
N SER A 389 -11.29 7.97 15.66
CA SER A 389 -11.32 8.98 16.72
C SER A 389 -12.41 8.70 17.77
N LYS A 390 -13.62 8.33 17.32
CA LYS A 390 -14.73 7.92 18.18
C LYS A 390 -14.35 6.73 19.07
N TYR A 391 -13.74 5.68 18.52
CA TYR A 391 -13.35 4.50 19.32
C TYR A 391 -12.20 4.82 20.28
N VAL A 392 -11.25 5.69 19.91
CA VAL A 392 -10.18 6.14 20.81
C VAL A 392 -10.77 6.91 22.00
N ILE A 393 -11.76 7.77 21.76
CA ILE A 393 -12.47 8.49 22.83
C ILE A 393 -13.22 7.52 23.74
N GLN A 394 -13.87 6.49 23.19
CA GLN A 394 -14.51 5.45 23.99
C GLN A 394 -13.51 4.71 24.89
N LEU A 395 -12.34 4.36 24.35
CA LEU A 395 -11.25 3.74 25.12
C LEU A 395 -10.74 4.66 26.23
N SER A 396 -10.50 5.93 25.90
CA SER A 396 -10.08 6.99 26.84
C SER A 396 -11.07 7.10 28.00
N ASN A 397 -12.36 7.21 27.70
CA ASN A 397 -13.43 7.33 28.69
C ASN A 397 -13.55 6.09 29.60
N LYS A 398 -13.38 4.89 29.03
CA LYS A 398 -13.47 3.62 29.76
C LYS A 398 -12.29 3.43 30.73
N THR A 399 -11.10 3.83 30.31
CA THR A 399 -9.85 3.59 31.06
C THR A 399 -9.42 4.78 31.93
N LYS A 400 -10.02 5.95 31.72
CA LYS A 400 -9.65 7.24 32.36
C LYS A 400 -8.23 7.72 32.03
N ILE A 401 -7.66 7.22 30.93
CA ILE A 401 -6.37 7.67 30.39
C ILE A 401 -6.64 8.49 29.14
N ASP A 402 -6.20 9.75 29.15
CA ASP A 402 -6.49 10.69 28.07
C ASP A 402 -5.70 10.39 26.79
N LEU A 403 -6.29 9.54 25.94
CA LEU A 403 -5.88 9.33 24.55
C LEU A 403 -6.59 10.30 23.60
N SER A 404 -7.71 10.89 24.05
CA SER A 404 -8.51 11.85 23.28
C SER A 404 -7.70 13.07 22.85
N LYS A 405 -6.74 13.52 23.65
CA LYS A 405 -5.82 14.62 23.27
C LYS A 405 -5.07 14.43 21.93
N PHE A 406 -4.93 13.18 21.47
CA PHE A 406 -4.24 12.85 20.22
C PHE A 406 -5.17 12.83 19.01
N VAL A 407 -6.48 12.77 19.21
CA VAL A 407 -7.48 12.69 18.13
C VAL A 407 -8.44 13.89 18.19
N GLY A 408 -8.66 14.56 17.08
CA GLY A 408 -9.57 15.73 17.02
C GLY A 408 -10.99 15.33 16.65
N GLN A 409 -11.99 15.82 17.39
CA GLN A 409 -13.36 15.91 16.89
C GLN A 409 -13.49 17.21 16.09
N GLY A 410 -13.58 17.16 14.77
CA GLY A 410 -13.92 18.34 13.94
C GLY A 410 -12.82 18.94 13.08
N THR A 411 -11.62 18.33 13.03
CA THR A 411 -10.52 18.81 12.18
C THR A 411 -10.91 18.94 10.70
N VAL A 412 -11.81 18.13 10.18
CA VAL A 412 -12.32 18.25 8.79
C VAL A 412 -12.96 19.62 8.52
N ARG A 413 -13.77 20.12 9.45
CA ARG A 413 -14.41 21.44 9.34
C ARG A 413 -13.39 22.54 9.54
N ASP A 414 -12.49 22.39 10.51
CA ASP A 414 -11.47 23.38 10.79
C ASP A 414 -10.45 23.50 9.65
N PHE A 415 -10.01 22.39 9.04
CA PHE A 415 -9.13 22.42 7.85
C PHE A 415 -9.82 23.07 6.65
N ARG A 416 -11.09 22.76 6.37
CA ARG A 416 -11.85 23.44 5.30
C ARG A 416 -12.00 24.93 5.57
N ILE A 417 -12.24 25.34 6.81
CA ILE A 417 -12.37 26.75 7.20
C ILE A 417 -11.01 27.47 7.15
N LEU A 418 -9.93 26.84 7.61
CA LEU A 418 -8.57 27.38 7.55
C LEU A 418 -8.13 27.58 6.11
N HIS A 419 -8.37 26.60 5.23
CA HIS A 419 -8.08 26.72 3.81
C HIS A 419 -8.94 27.79 3.12
N LEU A 420 -10.25 27.85 3.41
CA LEU A 420 -11.11 28.94 2.93
C LEU A 420 -10.56 30.31 3.36
N LYS A 421 -10.02 30.44 4.57
CA LYS A 421 -9.37 31.67 5.04
C LYS A 421 -8.07 31.96 4.28
N GLU A 422 -7.20 30.96 4.10
CA GLU A 422 -5.95 31.11 3.34
C GLU A 422 -6.21 31.53 1.88
N VAL A 423 -7.17 30.91 1.21
CA VAL A 423 -7.58 31.29 -0.16
C VAL A 423 -8.18 32.71 -0.19
N LEU A 424 -8.98 33.08 0.80
CA LEU A 424 -9.54 34.43 0.92
C LEU A 424 -8.47 35.49 1.20
N GLU A 425 -7.41 35.16 1.93
CA GLU A 425 -6.28 36.08 2.17
C GLU A 425 -5.38 36.20 0.93
N GLN A 426 -5.08 35.10 0.23
CA GLN A 426 -4.37 35.12 -1.05
C GLN A 426 -5.13 35.91 -2.14
N ALA A 427 -6.47 35.85 -2.13
CA ALA A 427 -7.31 36.65 -3.01
C ALA A 427 -7.34 38.16 -2.65
N LYS A 428 -7.06 38.51 -1.39
CA LYS A 428 -6.96 39.90 -0.93
C LYS A 428 -5.59 40.52 -1.21
N ASP A 429 -4.52 39.73 -1.13
CA ASP A 429 -3.15 40.20 -1.40
C ASP A 429 -2.84 40.33 -2.90
N GLY A 430 -3.66 39.75 -3.78
CA GLY A 430 -3.59 39.89 -5.24
C GLY A 430 -4.35 41.09 -5.83
N ALA A 431 -5.00 41.92 -5.02
CA ALA A 431 -5.79 43.06 -5.50
C ALA A 431 -5.06 44.39 -5.25
N ALA A 432 -4.41 44.92 -6.29
CA ALA A 432 -4.03 46.34 -6.32
C ALA A 432 -5.29 47.22 -6.22
N PRO A 433 -5.24 48.37 -5.51
CA PRO A 433 -6.43 49.13 -5.18
C PRO A 433 -6.89 49.94 -6.40
N VAL A 434 -8.10 49.68 -6.88
CA VAL A 434 -8.81 50.65 -7.72
C VAL A 434 -9.76 51.43 -6.82
N THR A 435 -9.26 52.55 -6.30
CA THR A 435 -10.08 53.70 -5.94
C THR A 435 -10.70 54.28 -7.22
N GLN A 436 -12.03 54.38 -7.27
CA GLN A 436 -12.71 55.60 -7.71
C GLN A 436 -14.19 55.56 -7.35
N ALA A 437 -14.58 56.56 -6.56
CA ALA A 437 -15.96 56.92 -6.24
C ALA A 437 -16.53 57.83 -7.33
N THR A 438 -17.83 57.68 -7.65
CA THR A 438 -18.78 58.82 -7.76
C THR A 438 -20.26 58.36 -7.81
N GLN A 439 -21.02 58.79 -6.79
CA GLN A 439 -22.35 59.46 -6.77
C GLN A 439 -23.54 58.88 -7.57
N GLU A 440 -24.63 58.49 -6.89
CA GLU A 440 -25.92 59.23 -6.64
C GLU A 440 -26.70 59.49 -7.95
N SER A 441 -27.99 59.15 -8.12
CA SER A 441 -29.17 59.33 -7.25
C SER A 441 -30.38 58.57 -7.86
N ASP A 442 -31.33 58.09 -7.05
CA ASP A 442 -32.61 58.78 -6.80
C ASP A 442 -33.56 57.92 -5.93
N SER A 443 -34.35 58.67 -5.19
CA SER A 443 -35.22 58.43 -4.06
C SER A 443 -36.59 57.81 -4.42
N THR A 444 -37.21 57.12 -3.44
CA THR A 444 -38.56 57.45 -2.95
C THR A 444 -38.90 56.61 -1.72
N LEU A 445 -38.98 57.30 -0.58
CA LEU A 445 -39.66 56.88 0.64
C LEU A 445 -41.14 57.27 0.52
N ILE A 446 -42.06 56.38 0.91
CA ILE A 446 -43.34 56.79 1.49
C ILE A 446 -43.57 55.94 2.74
N ASP A 447 -43.60 56.68 3.84
CA ASP A 447 -43.99 56.32 5.20
C ASP A 447 -45.52 56.32 5.33
N ASN A 448 -46.06 55.55 6.28
CA ASN A 448 -47.20 55.92 7.13
C ASN A 448 -47.76 54.72 7.92
N ASN A 449 -47.34 54.65 9.18
CA ASN A 449 -48.14 54.66 10.41
C ASN A 449 -49.51 53.92 10.51
N GLU A 450 -49.52 53.06 11.55
CA GLU A 450 -50.47 53.01 12.68
C GLU A 450 -51.95 52.71 12.42
N ASN A 451 -52.40 51.56 12.95
CA ASN A 451 -53.43 51.60 13.99
C ASN A 451 -53.44 50.33 14.86
N GLU A 452 -53.31 50.57 16.16
CA GLU A 452 -53.57 49.63 17.24
C GLU A 452 -55.07 49.29 17.32
N THR A 453 -55.42 48.06 17.70
CA THR A 453 -56.46 47.86 18.72
C THR A 453 -56.28 46.50 19.40
N SER A 454 -56.23 46.60 20.72
CA SER A 454 -56.09 45.57 21.75
C SER A 454 -57.37 44.75 21.96
N GLY A 455 -57.21 43.55 22.53
CA GLY A 455 -58.32 42.74 23.06
C GLY A 455 -57.87 41.33 23.46
N GLU A 456 -57.80 41.10 24.77
CA GLU A 456 -57.29 39.95 25.51
C GLU A 456 -58.10 38.65 25.32
N GLU A 457 -57.46 37.46 25.47
CA GLU A 457 -57.69 36.52 26.60
C GLU A 457 -57.13 35.09 26.38
N SER A 458 -56.31 34.66 27.36
CA SER A 458 -56.14 33.32 27.96
C SER A 458 -56.07 32.00 27.13
N SER A 459 -54.86 31.39 27.10
CA SER A 459 -54.45 29.98 27.42
C SER A 459 -55.41 28.77 27.33
N PRO A 460 -54.94 27.49 27.36
CA PRO A 460 -53.86 26.76 26.65
C PRO A 460 -54.42 25.43 26.01
N PRO A 461 -53.62 24.48 25.44
CA PRO A 461 -54.10 23.47 24.49
C PRO A 461 -54.59 22.16 25.14
N PRO A 462 -55.49 21.39 24.50
CA PRO A 462 -55.91 20.09 25.03
C PRO A 462 -54.99 18.94 24.58
N THR A 463 -54.91 17.99 25.50
CA THR A 463 -54.06 16.81 25.58
C THR A 463 -54.57 15.60 24.81
N LYS A 464 -53.61 14.69 24.54
CA LYS A 464 -53.73 13.30 24.10
C LYS A 464 -54.95 12.55 24.66
N LYS A 465 -55.59 11.73 23.82
CA LYS A 465 -56.33 10.53 24.25
C LYS A 465 -55.85 9.29 23.49
N THR A 466 -55.39 8.34 24.29
CA THR A 466 -55.19 6.92 23.98
C THR A 466 -56.36 6.14 24.58
N LYS A 467 -56.84 5.11 23.86
CA LYS A 467 -57.67 3.93 24.25
C LYS A 467 -58.39 3.50 22.95
N SER A 468 -58.42 2.25 22.52
CA SER A 468 -58.30 0.95 23.20
C SER A 468 -57.52 -0.05 22.36
#